data_AF-A0A9P3F1C9-F1
#
_entry.id   AF-A0A9P3F1C9-F1
#
_cell.length_a   1.000
_cell.length_b   1.000
_cell.length_c   1.000
_cell.angle_alpha   90.00
_cell.angle_beta   90.00
_cell.angle_gamma   90.00
#
_symmetry.space_group_name_H-M   'P 1'
#
loop_
_entity.id
_entity.type
_entity.pdbx_description
1 polymer ?
#
loop_
_entity_poly.entity_id
_entity_poly.type
_entity_poly.pdbx_seq_one_letter_code
_entity_poly.pdbx_strand_id
1 'polypeptide(L)'
;MSTIRSTDASREYSTSNLTEQFTIVCLVAIAWYNAIELIVLCFATFKKYGGFYFWALVISSISILPFGLGYILIIFDIFPGYFAVAVEEVGWCGMVTGQSFVLWSRLHLVVHSRKVLRGTLAMIIVNAVILHTIGWILEFGTNSNHASRFKQPFDIFERVQLIGFSIQEIILSVIYTNAAARLLKLRPRQQFHSALIQLVIVNIIFIVMDAAIVSFQYAGLFRIHISLKAMVYSVKLKLEYAILDKLVHMSHSNSVATDPSEVLKMSGRTNYRSHVEQIRQDWESQRSILR
;
A
#
# COMPACT_ATOMS: atom_id res chain seq x y z
N MET A 1 68.35 12.29 -1.15
CA MET A 1 67.56 13.33 -1.83
C MET A 1 66.13 12.79 -1.98
N SER A 2 65.36 12.94 -0.90
CA SER A 2 64.01 12.40 -0.71
C SER A 2 63.00 13.50 -0.96
N THR A 3 62.25 13.42 -2.06
CA THR A 3 61.12 14.32 -2.29
C THR A 3 59.91 13.73 -1.57
N ILE A 4 59.72 14.17 -0.33
CA ILE A 4 58.49 14.00 0.43
C ILE A 4 57.40 14.78 -0.33
N ARG A 5 56.49 14.06 -1.00
CA ARG A 5 55.29 14.66 -1.60
C ARG A 5 54.30 14.88 -0.48
N SER A 6 54.31 16.09 0.06
CA SER A 6 53.22 16.63 0.88
C SER A 6 51.96 16.72 0.01
N THR A 7 51.07 15.75 0.17
CA THR A 7 49.67 15.88 -0.22
C THR A 7 48.80 15.39 0.92
N ASP A 8 48.88 16.09 2.05
CA ASP A 8 47.69 16.34 2.87
C ASP A 8 46.81 17.32 2.09
N ALA A 9 46.24 16.84 0.99
CA ALA A 9 44.96 17.34 0.57
C ALA A 9 43.98 16.66 1.52
N SER A 10 43.59 17.36 2.58
CA SER A 10 42.35 17.06 3.27
C SER A 10 41.30 16.90 2.17
N ARG A 11 40.89 15.66 1.89
CA ARG A 11 39.63 15.42 1.21
C ARG A 11 38.63 16.15 2.10
N GLU A 12 38.18 17.31 1.66
CA GLU A 12 36.93 17.90 2.11
C GLU A 12 35.89 16.84 1.83
N TYR A 13 35.71 15.94 2.80
CA TYR A 13 34.61 15.01 2.84
C TYR A 13 33.42 15.93 3.10
N SER A 14 32.86 16.49 2.02
CA SER A 14 31.80 17.48 2.12
C SER A 14 30.72 16.88 3.00
N THR A 15 30.47 17.51 4.15
CA THR A 15 29.48 17.04 5.13
C THR A 15 28.13 16.80 4.48
N SER A 16 27.82 17.56 3.41
CA SER A 16 26.66 17.36 2.54
C SER A 16 26.56 15.94 1.96
N ASN A 17 27.66 15.36 1.49
CA ASN A 17 27.69 14.01 0.90
C ASN A 17 27.47 12.95 1.98
N LEU A 18 27.98 13.18 3.18
CA LEU A 18 27.82 12.26 4.31
C LEU A 18 26.39 12.30 4.86
N THR A 19 25.81 13.49 5.03
CA THR A 19 24.42 13.66 5.45
C THR A 19 23.46 13.00 4.46
N GLU A 20 23.70 13.16 3.16
CA GLU A 20 22.93 12.50 2.10
C GLU A 20 23.02 10.97 2.21
N GLN A 21 24.22 10.41 2.31
CA GLN A 21 24.42 8.96 2.45
C GLN A 21 23.73 8.39 3.70
N PHE A 22 23.87 9.06 4.86
CA PHE A 22 23.16 8.64 6.07
C PHE A 22 21.65 8.71 5.90
N THR A 23 21.13 9.77 5.27
CA THR A 23 19.70 9.90 4.97
C THR A 23 19.21 8.72 4.13
N ILE A 24 19.95 8.37 3.08
CA ILE A 24 19.63 7.25 2.19
C ILE A 24 19.62 5.93 2.95
N VAL A 25 20.66 5.65 3.74
CA VAL A 25 20.75 4.41 4.52
C VAL A 25 19.62 4.33 5.56
N CYS A 26 19.29 5.44 6.23
CA CYS A 26 18.18 5.49 7.18
C CYS A 26 16.82 5.21 6.50
N LEU A 27 16.57 5.80 5.32
CA LEU A 27 15.34 5.58 4.58
C LEU A 27 15.20 4.11 4.13
N VAL A 28 16.28 3.51 3.61
CA VAL A 28 16.30 2.09 3.23
C VAL A 28 16.12 1.19 4.46
N ALA A 29 16.77 1.50 5.58
CA ALA A 29 16.62 0.73 6.82
C ALA A 29 15.17 0.74 7.33
N ILE A 30 14.50 1.89 7.29
CA ILE A 30 13.07 2.00 7.62
C ILE A 30 12.23 1.16 6.64
N ALA A 31 12.54 1.22 5.34
CA ALA A 31 11.83 0.45 4.33
C ALA A 31 11.94 -1.06 4.58
N TRP A 32 13.15 -1.55 4.86
CA TRP A 32 13.39 -2.95 5.18
C TRP A 32 12.72 -3.39 6.48
N TYR A 33 12.82 -2.57 7.54
CA TYR A 33 12.14 -2.86 8.79
C TYR A 33 10.64 -3.05 8.57
N ASN A 34 10.00 -2.08 7.90
CA ASN A 34 8.57 -2.13 7.59
C ASN A 34 8.21 -3.35 6.72
N ALA A 35 9.02 -3.66 5.72
CA ALA A 35 8.79 -4.80 4.83
C ALA A 35 8.91 -6.14 5.57
N ILE A 36 9.95 -6.33 6.37
CA ILE A 36 10.17 -7.56 7.16
C ILE A 36 9.05 -7.74 8.18
N GLU A 37 8.73 -6.69 8.93
CA GLU A 37 7.63 -6.72 9.89
C GLU A 37 6.32 -7.09 9.20
N LEU A 38 6.02 -6.49 8.04
CA LEU A 38 4.81 -6.78 7.30
C LEU A 38 4.77 -8.22 6.76
N ILE A 39 5.89 -8.76 6.29
CA ILE A 39 5.99 -10.17 5.88
C ILE A 39 5.64 -11.08 7.07
N VAL A 40 6.25 -10.83 8.24
CA VAL A 40 5.98 -11.60 9.46
C VAL A 40 4.50 -11.49 9.85
N LEU A 41 3.94 -10.29 9.84
CA LEU A 41 2.51 -10.06 10.14
C LEU A 41 1.59 -10.78 9.16
N CYS A 42 1.92 -10.82 7.87
CA CYS A 42 1.14 -11.55 6.87
C CYS A 42 1.09 -13.05 7.19
N PHE A 43 2.23 -13.68 7.49
CA PHE A 43 2.26 -15.11 7.84
C PHE A 43 1.68 -15.41 9.22
N ALA A 44 1.71 -14.45 10.15
CA ALA A 44 1.11 -14.61 11.48
C ALA A 44 -0.43 -14.50 11.46
N THR A 45 -0.99 -13.59 10.64
CA THR A 45 -2.42 -13.25 10.68
C THR A 45 -3.26 -14.04 9.69
N PHE A 46 -2.75 -14.33 8.49
CA PHE A 46 -3.53 -15.03 7.48
C PHE A 46 -3.56 -16.54 7.73
N LYS A 47 -4.75 -17.08 7.99
CA LYS A 47 -4.94 -18.54 8.16
C LYS A 47 -5.00 -19.32 6.84
N LYS A 48 -5.19 -18.64 5.71
CA LYS A 48 -5.27 -19.23 4.37
C LYS A 48 -4.48 -18.38 3.37
N TYR A 49 -3.52 -19.01 2.70
CA TYR A 49 -2.60 -18.36 1.75
C TYR A 49 -3.07 -18.42 0.29
N GLY A 50 -4.37 -18.65 0.04
CA GLY A 50 -4.90 -18.82 -1.32
C GLY A 50 -5.36 -17.53 -2.01
N GLY A 51 -5.41 -16.40 -1.29
CA GLY A 51 -5.95 -15.15 -1.83
C GLY A 51 -4.94 -14.39 -2.68
N PHE A 52 -5.39 -13.85 -3.82
CA PHE A 52 -4.57 -12.95 -4.65
C PHE A 52 -4.02 -11.75 -3.85
N TYR A 53 -4.84 -11.17 -2.97
CA TYR A 53 -4.42 -10.10 -2.06
C TYR A 53 -3.18 -10.48 -1.24
N PHE A 54 -3.19 -11.68 -0.64
CA PHE A 54 -2.11 -12.15 0.22
C PHE A 54 -0.80 -12.22 -0.56
N TRP A 55 -0.81 -12.84 -1.74
CA TRP A 55 0.38 -12.95 -2.58
C TRP A 55 0.85 -11.60 -3.11
N ALA A 56 -0.07 -10.73 -3.53
CA ALA A 56 0.29 -9.37 -3.95
C ALA A 56 0.98 -8.59 -2.82
N LEU A 57 0.45 -8.67 -1.60
CA LEU A 57 1.00 -8.00 -0.42
C LEU A 57 2.38 -8.56 -0.03
N VAL A 58 2.52 -9.89 0.04
CA VAL A 58 3.78 -10.55 0.41
C VAL A 58 4.86 -10.33 -0.64
N ILE A 59 4.54 -10.54 -1.93
CA ILE A 59 5.50 -10.35 -3.02
C ILE A 59 5.95 -8.89 -3.07
N SER A 60 5.01 -7.94 -3.00
CA SER A 60 5.35 -6.51 -2.99
C SER A 60 6.25 -6.13 -1.80
N SER A 61 6.03 -6.74 -0.63
CA SER A 61 6.85 -6.51 0.56
C SER A 61 8.24 -7.10 0.40
N ILE A 62 8.35 -8.34 -0.10
CA ILE A 62 9.63 -9.00 -0.38
C ILE A 62 10.44 -8.17 -1.38
N SER A 63 9.80 -7.63 -2.42
CA SER A 63 10.46 -6.86 -3.47
C SER A 63 11.11 -5.55 -3.01
N ILE A 64 10.69 -4.99 -1.87
CA ILE A 64 11.36 -3.83 -1.25
C ILE A 64 12.80 -4.16 -0.80
N LEU A 65 13.05 -5.42 -0.40
CA LEU A 65 14.36 -5.86 0.07
C LEU A 65 15.43 -5.80 -1.05
N PRO A 66 15.27 -6.50 -2.19
CA PRO A 66 16.22 -6.41 -3.29
C PRO A 66 16.26 -5.00 -3.90
N PHE A 67 15.14 -4.26 -3.94
CA PHE A 67 15.17 -2.87 -4.41
C PHE A 67 16.13 -2.00 -3.58
N GLY A 68 15.99 -2.02 -2.24
CA GLY A 68 16.89 -1.30 -1.35
C GLY A 68 18.33 -1.82 -1.40
N LEU A 69 18.52 -3.14 -1.56
CA LEU A 69 19.85 -3.75 -1.66
C LEU A 69 20.57 -3.32 -2.93
N GLY A 70 19.92 -3.45 -4.09
CA GLY A 70 20.45 -3.03 -5.38
C GLY A 70 20.84 -1.56 -5.35
N TYR A 71 19.98 -0.71 -4.78
CA TYR A 71 20.28 0.71 -4.66
C TYR A 71 21.52 1.01 -3.78
N ILE A 72 21.66 0.32 -2.63
CA ILE A 72 22.86 0.42 -1.78
C ILE A 72 24.11 -0.05 -2.55
N LEU A 73 24.02 -1.16 -3.27
CA LEU A 73 25.14 -1.68 -4.06
C LEU A 73 25.59 -0.69 -5.15
N ILE A 74 24.65 -0.01 -5.80
CA ILE A 74 24.93 1.03 -6.80
C ILE A 74 25.58 2.26 -6.16
N ILE A 75 25.01 2.79 -5.07
CA ILE A 75 25.45 4.09 -4.53
C ILE A 75 26.82 4.02 -3.84
N PHE A 76 27.18 2.86 -3.28
CA PHE A 76 28.46 2.63 -2.60
C PHE A 76 29.48 1.88 -3.47
N ASP A 77 29.15 1.58 -4.73
CA ASP A 77 30.04 0.91 -5.70
C ASP A 77 30.63 -0.42 -5.18
N ILE A 78 29.77 -1.27 -4.58
CA ILE A 78 30.19 -2.48 -3.86
C ILE A 78 30.33 -3.69 -4.80
N PHE A 79 29.53 -3.77 -5.87
CA PHE A 79 29.48 -4.88 -6.84
C PHE A 79 29.44 -4.36 -8.28
N PRO A 80 29.72 -5.21 -9.31
CA PRO A 80 29.65 -4.80 -10.71
C PRO A 80 28.27 -4.20 -11.03
N GLY A 81 28.27 -3.05 -11.72
CA GLY A 81 27.07 -2.25 -11.95
C GLY A 81 25.88 -3.05 -12.50
N TYR A 82 26.12 -3.98 -13.42
CA TYR A 82 25.05 -4.80 -14.00
C TYR A 82 24.31 -5.70 -13.00
N PHE A 83 25.01 -6.27 -12.02
CA PHE A 83 24.36 -7.11 -11.01
C PHE A 83 23.55 -6.25 -10.04
N ALA A 84 24.13 -5.14 -9.58
CA ALA A 84 23.46 -4.21 -8.68
C ALA A 84 22.19 -3.62 -9.31
N VAL A 85 22.27 -3.21 -10.58
CA VAL A 85 21.14 -2.76 -11.39
C VAL A 85 20.08 -3.85 -11.55
N ALA A 86 20.47 -5.08 -11.89
CA ALA A 86 19.49 -6.17 -12.03
C ALA A 86 18.70 -6.44 -10.73
N VAL A 87 19.38 -6.40 -9.58
CA VAL A 87 18.76 -6.61 -8.27
C VAL A 87 17.82 -5.46 -7.91
N GLU A 88 18.23 -4.21 -8.18
CA GLU A 88 17.42 -3.01 -8.00
C GLU A 88 16.14 -3.10 -8.85
N GLU A 89 16.30 -3.34 -10.15
CA GLU A 89 15.24 -3.31 -11.16
C GLU A 89 14.18 -4.39 -10.94
N VAL A 90 14.61 -5.61 -10.58
CA VAL A 90 13.69 -6.70 -10.22
C VAL A 90 12.90 -6.35 -8.97
N GLY A 91 13.55 -5.74 -7.97
CA GLY A 91 12.88 -5.24 -6.78
C GLY A 91 11.89 -4.13 -7.08
N TRP A 92 12.26 -3.18 -7.93
CA TRP A 92 11.41 -2.07 -8.35
C TRP A 92 10.13 -2.56 -9.04
N CYS A 93 10.27 -3.46 -10.02
CA CYS A 93 9.14 -4.06 -10.73
C CYS A 93 8.11 -4.68 -9.78
N GLY A 94 8.57 -5.52 -8.85
CA GLY A 94 7.72 -6.21 -7.90
C GLY A 94 7.12 -5.26 -6.85
N MET A 95 7.87 -4.24 -6.42
CA MET A 95 7.41 -3.25 -5.45
C MET A 95 6.31 -2.35 -6.03
N VAL A 96 6.53 -1.73 -7.18
CA VAL A 96 5.59 -0.77 -7.77
C VAL A 96 4.34 -1.47 -8.34
N THR A 97 4.55 -2.56 -9.09
CA THR A 97 3.42 -3.30 -9.67
C THR A 97 2.67 -4.09 -8.60
N GLY A 98 3.38 -4.66 -7.63
CA GLY A 98 2.79 -5.38 -6.49
C GLY A 98 1.86 -4.47 -5.70
N GLN A 99 2.29 -3.25 -5.40
CA GLN A 99 1.43 -2.25 -4.74
C GLN A 99 0.17 -1.92 -5.55
N SER A 100 0.29 -1.80 -6.88
CA SER A 100 -0.88 -1.59 -7.74
C SER A 100 -1.85 -2.78 -7.71
N PHE A 101 -1.35 -4.02 -7.66
CA PHE A 101 -2.17 -5.22 -7.52
C PHE A 101 -2.84 -5.33 -6.15
N VAL A 102 -2.17 -4.91 -5.08
CA VAL A 102 -2.71 -4.81 -3.73
C VAL A 102 -3.94 -3.88 -3.72
N LEU A 103 -3.80 -2.66 -4.26
CA LEU A 103 -4.89 -1.70 -4.43
C LEU A 103 -6.03 -2.26 -5.28
N TRP A 104 -5.71 -2.89 -6.42
CA TRP A 104 -6.70 -3.49 -7.31
C TRP A 104 -7.47 -4.63 -6.62
N SER A 105 -6.79 -5.44 -5.81
CA SER A 105 -7.44 -6.52 -5.07
C SER A 105 -8.45 -5.98 -4.05
N ARG A 106 -8.21 -4.81 -3.45
CA ARG A 106 -9.23 -4.12 -2.63
C ARG A 106 -10.36 -3.55 -3.44
N LEU A 107 -10.07 -3.03 -4.64
CA LEU A 107 -11.09 -2.50 -5.53
C LEU A 107 -12.17 -3.55 -5.82
N HIS A 108 -11.78 -4.82 -5.97
CA HIS A 108 -12.70 -5.95 -6.14
C HIS A 108 -13.71 -6.09 -4.99
N LEU A 109 -13.38 -5.65 -3.77
CA LEU A 109 -14.28 -5.73 -2.60
C LEU A 109 -15.35 -4.64 -2.58
N VAL A 110 -15.09 -3.49 -3.21
CA VAL A 110 -15.97 -2.31 -3.15
C VAL A 110 -16.70 -2.07 -4.47
N VAL A 111 -16.05 -2.37 -5.60
CA VAL A 111 -16.59 -2.15 -6.95
C VAL A 111 -17.21 -3.43 -7.49
N HIS A 112 -18.50 -3.38 -7.79
CA HIS A 112 -19.24 -4.51 -8.36
C HIS A 112 -19.16 -4.58 -9.90
N SER A 113 -18.78 -3.47 -10.56
CA SER A 113 -18.71 -3.41 -12.03
C SER A 113 -17.48 -4.15 -12.55
N ARG A 114 -17.71 -5.31 -13.18
CA ARG A 114 -16.66 -6.12 -13.82
C ARG A 114 -15.90 -5.37 -14.93
N LYS A 115 -16.57 -4.45 -15.62
CA LYS A 115 -15.92 -3.63 -16.68
C LYS A 115 -14.85 -2.72 -16.09
N VAL A 116 -15.16 -2.04 -14.98
CA VAL A 116 -14.21 -1.17 -14.29
C VAL A 116 -13.03 -1.98 -13.78
N LEU A 117 -13.31 -3.10 -13.11
CA LEU A 117 -12.25 -3.95 -12.54
C LEU A 117 -11.30 -4.52 -13.61
N ARG A 118 -11.83 -4.99 -14.74
CA ARG A 118 -11.02 -5.45 -15.88
C ARG A 118 -10.26 -4.31 -16.55
N GLY A 119 -10.87 -3.14 -16.68
CA GLY A 119 -10.22 -1.95 -17.23
C GLY A 119 -9.04 -1.49 -16.38
N THR A 120 -9.20 -1.42 -15.06
CA THR A 120 -8.10 -1.07 -14.14
C THR A 120 -7.01 -2.13 -14.12
N LEU A 121 -7.36 -3.42 -14.23
CA LEU A 121 -6.37 -4.48 -14.35
C LEU A 121 -5.56 -4.36 -15.65
N ALA A 122 -6.25 -4.13 -16.77
CA ALA A 122 -5.60 -3.94 -18.06
C ALA A 122 -4.67 -2.73 -18.04
N MET A 123 -5.08 -1.62 -17.42
CA MET A 123 -4.23 -0.44 -17.20
C MET A 123 -2.95 -0.80 -16.43
N ILE A 124 -3.06 -1.52 -15.30
CA ILE A 124 -1.90 -1.94 -14.50
C ILE A 124 -0.93 -2.77 -15.33
N ILE A 125 -1.45 -3.77 -16.07
CA ILE A 125 -0.62 -4.69 -16.87
C ILE A 125 0.06 -3.94 -18.02
N VAL A 126 -0.67 -3.10 -18.74
CA VAL A 126 -0.12 -2.33 -19.88
C VAL A 126 0.97 -1.37 -19.41
N ASN A 127 0.72 -0.62 -18.33
CA ASN A 127 1.72 0.29 -17.78
C ASN A 127 2.94 -0.47 -17.24
N ALA A 128 2.74 -1.58 -16.53
CA ALA A 128 3.83 -2.40 -16.04
C ALA A 128 4.70 -2.92 -17.20
N VAL A 129 4.11 -3.45 -18.26
CA VAL A 129 4.88 -3.95 -19.41
C VAL A 129 5.62 -2.81 -20.11
N ILE A 130 4.94 -1.70 -20.42
CA ILE A 130 5.56 -0.62 -21.20
C ILE A 130 6.62 0.11 -20.39
N LEU A 131 6.28 0.56 -19.18
CA LEU A 131 7.15 1.41 -18.39
C LEU A 131 8.36 0.66 -17.84
N HIS A 132 8.17 -0.56 -17.28
CA HIS A 132 9.29 -1.35 -16.77
C HIS A 132 10.25 -1.76 -17.87
N THR A 133 9.75 -2.19 -19.03
CA THR A 133 10.62 -2.61 -20.14
C THR A 133 11.52 -1.45 -20.62
N ILE A 134 10.96 -0.25 -20.77
CA ILE A 134 11.75 0.91 -21.18
C ILE A 134 12.71 1.33 -20.06
N GLY A 135 12.27 1.30 -18.80
CA GLY A 135 13.10 1.59 -17.63
C GLY A 135 14.36 0.72 -17.61
N TRP A 136 14.16 -0.60 -17.69
CA TRP A 136 15.25 -1.58 -17.74
C TRP A 136 16.26 -1.26 -18.83
N ILE A 137 15.80 -1.09 -20.07
CA ILE A 137 16.70 -0.84 -21.21
C ILE A 137 17.54 0.41 -20.98
N LEU A 138 16.93 1.47 -20.46
CA LEU A 138 17.61 2.74 -20.24
C LEU A 138 18.58 2.66 -19.06
N GLU A 139 18.18 2.07 -17.93
CA GLU A 139 19.01 1.98 -16.73
C GLU A 139 20.25 1.09 -16.95
N PHE A 140 20.07 -0.09 -17.54
CA PHE A 140 21.18 -0.94 -17.97
C PHE A 140 22.08 -0.21 -18.97
N GLY A 141 21.49 0.57 -19.87
CA GLY A 141 22.23 1.43 -20.79
C GLY A 141 23.11 2.46 -20.09
N THR A 142 22.61 3.11 -19.03
CA THR A 142 23.38 4.08 -18.23
C THR A 142 24.53 3.46 -17.45
N ASN A 143 24.47 2.17 -17.16
CA ASN A 143 25.52 1.41 -16.47
C ASN A 143 26.41 0.61 -17.44
N SER A 144 26.33 0.90 -18.74
CA SER A 144 27.11 0.23 -19.79
C SER A 144 28.29 1.06 -20.30
N ASN A 145 29.13 0.46 -21.16
CA ASN A 145 30.20 1.17 -21.88
C ASN A 145 29.68 2.31 -22.77
N HIS A 146 28.37 2.41 -23.00
CA HIS A 146 27.72 3.46 -23.80
C HIS A 146 26.89 4.42 -22.93
N ALA A 147 27.16 4.50 -21.62
CA ALA A 147 26.41 5.30 -20.64
C ALA A 147 26.04 6.72 -21.09
N SER A 148 26.96 7.41 -21.80
CA SER A 148 26.75 8.77 -22.30
C SER A 148 25.55 8.91 -23.24
N ARG A 149 25.20 7.87 -24.00
CA ARG A 149 24.05 7.86 -24.91
C ARG A 149 22.72 7.65 -24.18
N PHE A 150 22.75 7.01 -23.02
CA PHE A 150 21.54 6.60 -22.28
C PHE A 150 21.20 7.53 -21.12
N LYS A 151 22.17 8.29 -20.58
CA LYS A 151 21.97 9.10 -19.37
C LYS A 151 20.87 10.15 -19.50
N GLN A 152 20.86 10.92 -20.60
CA GLN A 152 19.84 11.95 -20.81
C GLN A 152 18.46 11.35 -21.10
N PRO A 153 18.32 10.34 -22.00
CA PRO A 153 17.06 9.63 -22.17
C PRO A 153 16.53 9.02 -20.87
N PHE A 154 17.39 8.44 -20.04
CA PHE A 154 17.01 7.85 -18.76
C PHE A 154 16.47 8.90 -17.78
N ASP A 155 17.15 10.02 -17.55
CA ASP A 155 16.66 11.08 -16.63
C ASP A 155 15.31 11.65 -17.06
N ILE A 156 15.10 11.84 -18.37
CA ILE A 156 13.79 12.28 -18.91
C ILE A 156 12.74 11.19 -18.68
N PHE A 157 13.05 9.95 -19.07
CA PHE A 157 12.11 8.84 -18.97
C PHE A 157 11.74 8.55 -17.52
N GLU A 158 12.70 8.64 -16.59
CA GLU A 158 12.47 8.38 -15.17
C GLU A 158 11.40 9.30 -14.58
N ARG A 159 11.43 10.59 -14.94
CA ARG A 159 10.42 11.57 -14.54
C ARG A 159 9.05 11.25 -15.14
N VAL A 160 9.02 10.80 -16.39
CA VAL A 160 7.79 10.43 -17.11
C VAL A 160 7.18 9.15 -16.53
N GLN A 161 7.97 8.09 -16.33
CA GLN A 161 7.48 6.84 -15.75
C GLN A 161 6.96 7.04 -14.33
N LEU A 162 7.62 7.89 -13.55
CA LEU A 162 7.18 8.20 -12.20
C LEU A 162 5.78 8.84 -12.21
N ILE A 163 5.57 9.85 -13.06
CA ILE A 163 4.24 10.44 -13.25
C ILE A 163 3.24 9.39 -13.75
N GLY A 164 3.63 8.52 -14.69
CA GLY A 164 2.78 7.47 -15.23
C GLY A 164 2.24 6.53 -14.14
N PHE A 165 3.13 6.03 -13.27
CA PHE A 165 2.72 5.19 -12.14
C PHE A 165 1.92 5.96 -11.10
N SER A 166 2.28 7.22 -10.79
CA SER A 166 1.48 8.05 -9.88
C SER A 166 0.07 8.32 -10.40
N ILE A 167 -0.10 8.57 -11.70
CA ILE A 167 -1.43 8.74 -12.31
C ILE A 167 -2.23 7.43 -12.19
N GLN A 168 -1.60 6.28 -12.43
CA GLN A 168 -2.25 4.97 -12.24
C GLN A 168 -2.74 4.79 -10.80
N GLU A 169 -1.91 5.10 -9.80
CA GLU A 169 -2.30 5.00 -8.39
C GLU A 169 -3.43 5.98 -8.04
N ILE A 170 -3.37 7.22 -8.52
CA ILE A 170 -4.46 8.20 -8.35
C ILE A 170 -5.77 7.68 -8.95
N ILE A 171 -5.75 7.12 -10.16
CA ILE A 171 -6.94 6.55 -10.79
C ILE A 171 -7.52 5.44 -9.92
N LEU A 172 -6.70 4.51 -9.44
CA LEU A 172 -7.13 3.42 -8.54
C LEU A 172 -7.76 3.99 -7.25
N SER A 173 -7.08 4.94 -6.60
CA SER A 173 -7.54 5.58 -5.37
C SER A 173 -8.84 6.38 -5.53
N VAL A 174 -9.03 7.09 -6.66
CA VAL A 174 -10.25 7.86 -6.94
C VAL A 174 -11.43 6.92 -7.20
N ILE A 175 -11.26 5.88 -8.02
CA ILE A 175 -12.33 4.90 -8.27
C ILE A 175 -12.74 4.23 -6.96
N TYR A 176 -11.77 3.84 -6.15
CA TYR A 176 -12.00 3.24 -4.84
C TYR A 176 -12.77 4.17 -3.90
N THR A 177 -12.30 5.41 -3.74
CA THR A 177 -12.90 6.41 -2.86
C THR A 177 -14.33 6.73 -3.27
N ASN A 178 -14.59 6.86 -4.57
CA ASN A 178 -15.94 7.07 -5.09
C ASN A 178 -16.87 5.89 -4.80
N ALA A 179 -16.39 4.66 -4.95
CA ALA A 179 -17.18 3.47 -4.65
C ALA A 179 -17.46 3.33 -3.14
N ALA A 180 -16.46 3.60 -2.30
CA ALA A 180 -16.60 3.59 -0.84
C ALA A 180 -17.58 4.69 -0.36
N ALA A 181 -17.49 5.89 -0.93
CA ALA A 181 -18.41 7.00 -0.61
C ALA A 181 -19.87 6.70 -1.00
N ARG A 182 -20.10 5.99 -2.12
CA ARG A 182 -21.45 5.53 -2.49
C ARG A 182 -21.97 4.49 -1.51
N LEU A 183 -21.12 3.56 -1.07
CA LEU A 183 -21.51 2.54 -0.09
C LEU A 183 -21.84 3.16 1.28
N LEU A 184 -21.09 4.18 1.69
CA LEU A 184 -21.37 5.01 2.88
C LEU A 184 -22.75 5.65 2.83
N LYS A 185 -23.11 6.27 1.69
CA LYS A 185 -24.41 6.94 1.53
C LYS A 185 -25.60 5.98 1.57
N LEU A 186 -25.41 4.73 1.13
CA LEU A 186 -26.49 3.74 1.01
C LEU A 186 -26.74 2.91 2.28
N ARG A 187 -25.80 2.88 3.24
CA ARG A 187 -25.93 2.07 4.47
C ARG A 187 -25.80 2.93 5.74
N PRO A 188 -26.92 3.37 6.36
CA PRO A 188 -26.92 4.23 7.55
C PRO A 188 -26.40 3.59 8.85
N ARG A 189 -25.88 2.35 8.82
CA ARG A 189 -25.39 1.67 10.03
C ARG A 189 -24.10 2.37 10.49
N GLN A 190 -24.20 3.15 11.57
CA GLN A 190 -23.12 3.93 12.20
C GLN A 190 -21.79 3.16 12.39
N GLN A 191 -21.87 1.86 12.62
CA GLN A 191 -20.70 0.98 12.82
C GLN A 191 -19.80 0.79 11.58
N PHE A 192 -20.34 0.90 10.35
CA PHE A 192 -19.52 0.83 9.12
C PHE A 192 -18.96 2.18 8.67
N HIS A 193 -19.47 3.29 9.24
CA HIS A 193 -19.01 4.63 8.88
C HIS A 193 -17.56 4.87 9.28
N SER A 194 -17.17 4.50 10.49
CA SER A 194 -15.79 4.68 10.98
C SER A 194 -14.77 3.90 10.13
N ALA A 195 -15.13 2.68 9.73
CA ALA A 195 -14.34 1.87 8.81
C ALA A 195 -14.13 2.58 7.47
N LEU A 196 -15.23 2.90 6.79
CA LEU A 196 -15.21 3.45 5.45
C LEU A 196 -14.57 4.85 5.41
N ILE A 197 -14.69 5.65 6.47
CA ILE A 197 -13.97 6.93 6.61
C ILE A 197 -12.46 6.70 6.67
N GLN A 198 -11.99 5.73 7.46
CA GLN A 198 -10.56 5.41 7.51
C GLN A 198 -10.03 4.92 6.16
N LEU A 199 -10.82 4.11 5.44
CA LEU A 199 -10.51 3.68 4.08
C LEU A 199 -10.29 4.88 3.13
N VAL A 200 -11.09 5.94 3.26
CA VAL A 200 -10.93 7.18 2.48
C VAL A 200 -9.69 7.95 2.91
N ILE A 201 -9.46 8.10 4.22
CA ILE A 201 -8.29 8.81 4.75
C ILE A 201 -6.99 8.19 4.23
N VAL A 202 -6.86 6.86 4.26
CA VAL A 202 -5.64 6.19 3.78
C VAL A 202 -5.43 6.38 2.27
N ASN A 203 -6.50 6.37 1.47
CA ASN A 203 -6.36 6.68 0.04
C ASN A 203 -5.88 8.11 -0.22
N ILE A 204 -6.32 9.08 0.59
CA ILE A 204 -5.81 10.46 0.50
C ILE A 204 -4.33 10.50 0.88
N ILE A 205 -3.93 9.78 1.94
CA ILE A 205 -2.53 9.67 2.34
C ILE A 205 -1.68 9.09 1.21
N PHE A 206 -2.17 8.10 0.46
CA PHE A 206 -1.45 7.53 -0.69
C PHE A 206 -1.20 8.58 -1.78
N ILE A 207 -2.20 9.40 -2.12
CA ILE A 207 -2.05 10.48 -3.09
C ILE A 207 -1.00 11.51 -2.62
N VAL A 208 -1.02 11.88 -1.34
CA VAL A 208 -0.03 12.80 -0.76
C VAL A 208 1.38 12.21 -0.81
N MET A 209 1.52 10.93 -0.50
CA MET A 209 2.78 10.20 -0.58
C MET A 209 3.34 10.15 -2.02
N ASP A 210 2.49 9.94 -3.03
CA ASP A 210 2.92 10.00 -4.43
C ASP A 210 3.38 11.40 -4.84
N ALA A 211 2.63 12.43 -4.44
CA ALA A 211 3.01 13.81 -4.69
C ALA A 211 4.37 14.15 -4.04
N ALA A 212 4.65 13.62 -2.85
CA ALA A 212 5.96 13.77 -2.20
C ALA A 212 7.08 13.12 -3.03
N ILE A 213 6.91 11.87 -3.47
CA ILE A 213 7.90 11.18 -4.30
C ILE A 213 8.18 11.97 -5.59
N VAL A 214 7.13 12.42 -6.29
CA VAL A 214 7.24 13.23 -7.51
C VAL A 214 7.98 14.55 -7.23
N SER A 215 7.64 15.23 -6.13
CA SER A 215 8.27 16.51 -5.78
C SER A 215 9.77 16.38 -5.57
N PHE A 216 10.24 15.31 -4.90
CA PHE A 216 11.67 15.06 -4.70
C PHE A 216 12.42 14.80 -6.01
N GLN A 217 11.78 14.08 -6.95
CA GLN A 217 12.36 13.84 -8.28
C GLN A 217 12.53 15.15 -9.05
N TYR A 218 11.50 15.98 -9.07
CA TYR A 218 11.53 17.26 -9.80
C TYR A 218 12.39 18.33 -9.13
N ALA A 219 12.67 18.19 -7.83
CA ALA A 219 13.67 19.00 -7.11
C ALA A 219 15.12 18.62 -7.46
N GLY A 220 15.34 17.60 -8.29
CA GLY A 220 16.69 17.14 -8.69
C GLY A 220 17.38 16.29 -7.64
N LEU A 221 16.66 15.85 -6.60
CA LEU A 221 17.20 15.02 -5.52
C LEU A 221 17.11 13.53 -5.86
N PHE A 222 17.64 13.12 -7.03
CA PHE A 222 17.52 11.75 -7.56
C PHE A 222 17.96 10.67 -6.56
N ARG A 223 19.08 10.89 -5.88
CA ARG A 223 19.62 9.90 -4.93
C ARG A 223 18.71 9.69 -3.71
N ILE A 224 18.28 10.79 -3.10
CA ILE A 224 17.34 10.74 -1.98
C ILE A 224 15.98 10.19 -2.45
N HIS A 225 15.52 10.56 -3.66
CA HIS A 225 14.26 10.11 -4.24
C HIS A 225 14.12 8.59 -4.29
N ILE A 226 15.15 7.85 -4.71
CA ILE A 226 15.06 6.38 -4.83
C ILE A 226 14.88 5.72 -3.45
N SER A 227 15.66 6.15 -2.45
CA SER A 227 15.51 5.66 -1.07
C SER A 227 14.18 6.10 -0.43
N LEU A 228 13.71 7.31 -0.73
CA LEU A 228 12.41 7.81 -0.30
C LEU A 228 11.28 6.96 -0.89
N LYS A 229 11.39 6.55 -2.16
CA LYS A 229 10.45 5.66 -2.85
C LYS A 229 10.34 4.33 -2.11
N ALA A 230 11.46 3.66 -1.79
CA ALA A 230 11.47 2.43 -0.99
C ALA A 230 10.68 2.59 0.32
N MET A 231 10.98 3.64 1.08
CA MET A 231 10.36 3.92 2.37
C MET A 231 8.86 4.19 2.22
N VAL A 232 8.45 5.04 1.27
CA VAL A 232 7.03 5.34 1.03
C VAL A 232 6.25 4.09 0.62
N TYR A 233 6.76 3.27 -0.30
CA TYR A 233 6.09 2.03 -0.71
C TYR A 233 5.95 1.04 0.47
N SER A 234 6.95 0.96 1.36
CA SER A 234 6.84 0.15 2.59
C SER A 234 5.72 0.64 3.52
N VAL A 235 5.57 1.96 3.67
CA VAL A 235 4.52 2.56 4.50
C VAL A 235 3.15 2.35 3.86
N LYS A 236 3.04 2.51 2.53
CA LYS A 236 1.80 2.24 1.79
C LYS A 236 1.30 0.81 2.01
N LEU A 237 2.18 -0.19 1.92
CA LEU A 237 1.82 -1.59 2.18
C LEU A 237 1.41 -1.84 3.64
N LYS A 238 2.09 -1.22 4.62
CA LYS A 238 1.69 -1.33 6.04
C LYS A 238 0.32 -0.72 6.30
N LEU A 239 0.05 0.45 5.73
CA LEU A 239 -1.27 1.09 5.82
C LEU A 239 -2.35 0.22 5.19
N GLU A 240 -2.06 -0.41 4.06
CA GLU A 240 -2.96 -1.37 3.43
C GLU A 240 -3.31 -2.54 4.36
N TYR A 241 -2.28 -3.16 4.95
CA TYR A 241 -2.47 -4.26 5.88
C TYR A 241 -3.32 -3.85 7.09
N ALA A 242 -3.05 -2.68 7.67
CA ALA A 242 -3.82 -2.15 8.80
C ALA A 242 -5.30 -1.94 8.46
N ILE A 243 -5.60 -1.51 7.23
CA ILE A 243 -6.98 -1.41 6.76
C ILE A 243 -7.67 -2.77 6.74
N LEU A 244 -7.01 -3.80 6.19
CA LEU A 244 -7.60 -5.13 6.10
C LEU A 244 -7.85 -5.73 7.48
N ASP A 245 -6.87 -5.66 8.38
CA ASP A 245 -6.97 -6.19 9.73
C ASP A 245 -8.19 -5.61 10.46
N LYS A 246 -8.39 -4.29 10.32
CA LYS A 246 -9.56 -3.63 10.88
C LYS A 246 -10.87 -4.15 10.28
N LEU A 247 -10.94 -4.29 8.95
CA LEU A 247 -12.13 -4.81 8.27
C LEU A 247 -12.52 -6.22 8.75
N VAL A 248 -11.53 -7.08 8.98
CA VAL A 248 -11.74 -8.44 9.51
C VAL A 248 -12.28 -8.39 10.94
N HIS A 249 -11.66 -7.58 11.81
CA HIS A 249 -12.11 -7.41 13.19
C HIS A 249 -13.56 -6.92 13.31
N MET A 250 -13.97 -5.97 12.46
CA MET A 250 -15.36 -5.49 12.43
C MET A 250 -16.34 -6.53 11.90
N SER A 251 -15.92 -7.44 11.01
CA SER A 251 -16.74 -8.56 10.56
C SER A 251 -16.99 -9.58 11.68
N HIS A 252 -15.96 -9.92 12.45
CA HIS A 252 -16.07 -10.87 13.56
C HIS A 252 -16.83 -10.32 14.78
N SER A 253 -16.74 -9.01 15.05
CA SER A 253 -17.53 -8.40 16.14
C SER A 253 -19.04 -8.47 15.87
N ASN A 254 -19.46 -8.46 14.60
CA ASN A 254 -20.86 -8.63 14.20
C ASN A 254 -21.37 -10.07 14.36
N SER A 255 -20.52 -11.10 14.26
CA SER A 255 -20.95 -12.48 14.49
C SER A 255 -21.04 -12.85 15.97
N VAL A 256 -20.29 -12.17 16.84
CA VAL A 256 -20.42 -12.33 18.31
C VAL A 256 -21.66 -11.60 18.86
N ALA A 257 -22.12 -10.54 18.20
CA ALA A 257 -23.39 -9.85 18.55
C ALA A 257 -24.66 -10.64 18.17
N THR A 258 -24.52 -11.87 17.67
CA THR A 258 -25.64 -12.81 17.48
C THR A 258 -25.43 -14.02 18.38
N ASP A 259 -25.22 -13.80 19.69
CA ASP A 259 -25.27 -14.89 20.66
C ASP A 259 -26.71 -15.46 20.67
N PRO A 260 -26.92 -16.76 20.39
CA PRO A 260 -28.25 -17.39 20.47
C PRO A 260 -28.95 -17.13 21.80
N SER A 261 -28.19 -16.85 22.86
CA SER A 261 -28.71 -16.50 24.18
C SER A 261 -29.48 -15.16 24.21
N GLU A 262 -29.10 -14.16 23.40
CA GLU A 262 -29.84 -12.89 23.27
C GLU A 262 -31.11 -13.05 22.44
N VAL A 263 -31.06 -13.86 21.38
CA VAL A 263 -32.24 -14.16 20.55
C VAL A 263 -33.27 -14.96 21.35
N LEU A 264 -32.83 -15.92 22.18
CA LEU A 264 -33.68 -16.65 23.13
C LEU A 264 -34.26 -15.73 24.22
N LYS A 265 -33.46 -14.79 24.75
CA LYS A 265 -33.94 -13.80 25.72
C LYS A 265 -34.97 -12.84 25.12
N MET A 266 -34.77 -12.37 23.89
CA MET A 266 -35.75 -11.53 23.19
C MET A 266 -37.04 -12.29 22.85
N SER A 267 -36.94 -13.56 22.42
CA SER A 267 -38.10 -14.42 22.15
C SER A 267 -38.91 -14.67 23.43
N GLY A 268 -38.25 -15.01 24.54
CA GLY A 268 -38.90 -15.20 25.85
C GLY A 268 -39.59 -13.94 26.38
N ARG A 269 -38.96 -12.76 26.21
CA ARG A 269 -39.53 -11.47 26.64
C ARG A 269 -40.77 -11.07 25.83
N THR A 270 -40.78 -11.40 24.54
CA THR A 270 -41.90 -11.09 23.65
C THR A 270 -43.10 -11.97 23.97
N ASN A 271 -42.87 -13.27 24.23
CA ASN A 271 -43.92 -14.23 24.56
C ASN A 271 -44.54 -13.98 25.95
N TYR A 272 -43.74 -13.53 26.92
CA TYR A 272 -44.26 -13.10 28.22
C TYR A 272 -45.13 -11.84 28.12
N ARG A 273 -44.71 -10.86 27.31
CA ARG A 273 -45.46 -9.61 27.13
C ARG A 273 -46.81 -9.85 26.45
N SER A 274 -46.86 -10.68 25.41
CA SER A 274 -48.12 -11.04 24.76
C SER A 274 -49.06 -11.81 25.69
N HIS A 275 -48.52 -12.70 26.53
CA HIS A 275 -49.32 -13.43 27.51
C HIS A 275 -49.91 -12.51 28.59
N VAL A 276 -49.13 -11.55 29.09
CA VAL A 276 -49.60 -10.55 30.06
C VAL A 276 -50.65 -9.61 29.44
N GLU A 277 -50.48 -9.21 28.18
CA GLU A 277 -51.48 -8.39 27.46
C GLU A 277 -52.78 -9.17 27.22
N GLN A 278 -52.70 -10.47 26.96
CA GLN A 278 -53.87 -11.33 26.78
C GLN A 278 -54.64 -11.58 28.09
N ILE A 279 -53.94 -11.81 29.21
CA ILE A 279 -54.55 -11.91 30.54
C ILE A 279 -55.22 -10.60 30.96
N ARG A 280 -54.58 -9.47 30.64
CA ARG A 280 -55.14 -8.15 30.95
C ARG A 280 -56.44 -7.88 30.17
N GLN A 281 -56.47 -8.23 28.89
CA GLN A 281 -57.68 -8.09 28.06
C GLN A 281 -58.82 -9.00 28.54
N ASP A 282 -58.51 -10.23 28.97
CA ASP A 282 -59.50 -11.15 29.51
C ASP A 282 -60.08 -10.65 30.85
N TRP A 283 -59.23 -10.07 31.71
CA TRP A 283 -59.67 -9.45 32.96
C TRP A 283 -60.51 -8.18 32.76
N GLU A 284 -60.16 -7.35 31.78
CA GLU A 284 -60.96 -6.17 31.41
C GLU A 284 -62.32 -6.58 30.80
N SER A 285 -62.36 -7.65 30.00
CA SER A 285 -63.59 -8.25 29.46
C SER A 285 -64.52 -8.77 30.58
N GLN A 286 -63.97 -9.54 31.53
CA GLN A 286 -64.71 -10.07 32.68
C GLN A 286 -65.30 -8.95 33.55
N ARG A 287 -64.58 -7.83 33.74
CA ARG A 287 -65.08 -6.67 34.47
C ARG A 287 -66.20 -5.92 33.75
N SER A 288 -66.25 -5.96 32.42
CA SER A 288 -67.30 -5.31 31.63
C SER A 288 -68.64 -6.06 31.67
N ILE A 289 -68.61 -7.37 31.96
CA ILE A 289 -69.80 -8.23 32.06
C ILE A 289 -70.47 -8.11 33.45
N LEU A 290 -69.74 -7.65 34.46
CA LEU A 290 -70.20 -7.53 35.86
C LEU A 290 -70.70 -6.12 36.23
N ARG A 291 -70.86 -5.22 35.26
CA ARG A 291 -71.51 -3.90 35.40
C ARG A 291 -72.78 -3.85 34.57
#